data_AF-A0A7V2V827-F1
#
_entry.id   AF-A0A7V2V827-F1
#
_cell.length_a   1.000
_cell.length_b   1.000
_cell.length_c   1.000
_cell.angle_alpha   90.00
_cell.angle_beta   90.00
_cell.angle_gamma   90.00
#
_symmetry.space_group_name_H-M   'P 1'
#
loop_
_entity.id
_entity.type
_entity.pdbx_description
1 polymer ?
#
loop_
_entity_poly.entity_id
_entity_poly.type
_entity_poly.pdbx_seq_one_letter_code
_entity_poly.pdbx_strand_id
1 'polypeptide(L)'
;MDKKSIGLVALVISTVLCGLPGLIGALFGGIFVLVGAIPEANVDVFGSANPTNAFLLGGGILCLSMIGVVIPILIGFFTLRKPKVKAESDLLDEPIPPAE
;
A
#
# COMPACT_ATOMS: atom_id res chain seq x y z
N MET A 1 -1.10 15.08 -19.88
CA MET A 1 -1.34 13.91 -19.01
C MET A 1 -2.60 14.18 -18.21
N ASP A 2 -3.65 13.40 -18.41
CA ASP A 2 -4.95 13.64 -17.75
C ASP A 2 -4.88 13.43 -16.24
N LYS A 3 -5.67 14.22 -15.50
CA LYS A 3 -5.79 14.18 -14.03
C LYS A 3 -6.15 12.76 -13.53
N LYS A 4 -6.96 12.04 -14.32
CA LYS A 4 -7.37 10.66 -14.07
C LYS A 4 -6.20 9.68 -14.25
N SER A 5 -5.40 9.87 -15.29
CA SER A 5 -4.20 9.06 -15.56
C SER A 5 -3.11 9.32 -14.51
N ILE A 6 -2.95 10.57 -14.05
CA ILE A 6 -2.04 10.92 -12.94
C ILE A 6 -2.41 10.19 -11.64
N GLY A 7 -3.69 10.21 -11.25
CA GLY A 7 -4.14 9.52 -10.03
C GLY A 7 -3.93 8.00 -10.10
N LEU A 8 -4.20 7.40 -11.26
CA LEU A 8 -3.98 5.97 -11.49
C LEU A 8 -2.48 5.62 -11.45
N VAL A 9 -1.63 6.42 -12.10
CA VAL A 9 -0.17 6.20 -12.10
C VAL A 9 0.40 6.36 -10.69
N ALA A 10 -0.04 7.38 -9.94
CA ALA A 10 0.37 7.56 -8.55
C ALA A 10 -0.04 6.37 -7.66
N LEU A 11 -1.23 5.82 -7.88
CA LEU A 11 -1.69 4.62 -7.19
C LEU A 11 -0.82 3.41 -7.50
N VAL A 12 -0.53 3.15 -8.78
CA VAL A 12 0.30 2.01 -9.22
C VAL A 12 1.73 2.11 -8.69
N ILE A 13 2.33 3.30 -8.74
CA ILE A 13 3.68 3.51 -8.20
C ILE A 13 3.67 3.30 -6.69
N SER A 14 2.69 3.85 -5.97
CA SER A 14 2.58 3.68 -4.53
C SER A 14 2.35 2.23 -4.11
N THR A 15 1.51 1.48 -4.82
CA THR A 15 1.25 0.07 -4.49
C THR A 15 2.47 -0.80 -4.76
N VAL A 16 3.24 -0.54 -5.82
CA VAL A 16 4.46 -1.30 -6.12
C VAL A 16 5.59 -0.96 -5.15
N LEU A 17 5.81 0.33 -4.84
CA LEU A 17 6.91 0.77 -3.97
C LEU A 17 6.62 0.58 -2.48
N CYS A 18 5.35 0.61 -2.06
CA CYS A 18 4.99 0.62 -0.63
C CYS A 18 3.97 -0.47 -0.27
N GLY A 19 2.97 -0.71 -1.10
CA GLY A 19 1.94 -1.72 -0.83
C GLY A 19 2.48 -3.16 -0.83
N LEU A 20 3.23 -3.54 -1.86
CA LEU A 20 3.77 -4.89 -2.01
C LEU A 20 4.86 -5.22 -0.98
N PRO A 21 5.92 -4.40 -0.81
CA PRO A 21 6.89 -4.65 0.25
C PRO A 21 6.28 -4.50 1.66
N GLY A 22 5.28 -3.62 1.83
CA GLY A 22 4.55 -3.51 3.08
C GLY A 22 3.71 -4.75 3.41
N LEU A 23 3.07 -5.38 2.42
CA LEU A 23 2.29 -6.60 2.66
C LEU A 23 3.19 -7.79 3.02
N ILE A 24 4.31 -7.96 2.29
CA ILE A 24 5.30 -9.00 2.59
C ILE A 24 5.93 -8.76 3.97
N GLY A 25 6.29 -7.51 4.26
CA GLY A 25 6.84 -7.11 5.55
C GLY A 25 5.85 -7.30 6.71
N ALA A 26 4.55 -7.07 6.50
CA ALA A 26 3.54 -7.34 7.53
C ALA A 26 3.43 -8.83 7.87
N LEU A 27 3.49 -9.70 6.85
CA LEU A 27 3.47 -11.16 7.05
C LEU A 27 4.74 -11.64 7.77
N PHE A 28 5.91 -11.22 7.31
CA PHE A 28 7.18 -11.59 7.94
C PHE A 28 7.31 -11.00 9.35
N GLY A 29 7.00 -9.72 9.53
CA GLY A 29 7.01 -9.05 10.83
C GLY A 29 6.05 -9.71 11.81
N GLY A 30 4.85 -10.09 11.37
CA GLY A 30 3.89 -10.84 12.17
C GLY A 30 4.43 -12.18 12.66
N ILE A 31 5.07 -12.95 11.77
CA ILE A 31 5.71 -14.23 12.14
C ILE A 31 6.83 -13.99 13.17
N PHE A 32 7.71 -13.00 12.95
CA PHE A 32 8.79 -12.70 13.89
C PHE A 32 8.29 -12.25 15.27
N VAL A 33 7.22 -11.46 15.34
CA VAL A 33 6.58 -11.08 16.61
C VAL A 33 5.99 -12.29 17.31
N LEU A 34 5.27 -13.16 16.58
CA LEU A 34 4.65 -14.37 17.12
C LEU A 34 5.70 -15.32 17.69
N VAL A 35 6.79 -15.55 16.95
CA VAL A 35 7.87 -16.46 17.40
C VAL A 35 8.68 -15.82 18.53
N GLY A 36 8.95 -14.52 18.49
CA GLY A 36 9.65 -13.78 19.56
C GLY A 36 8.84 -13.64 20.86
N ALA A 37 7.52 -13.83 20.81
CA ALA A 37 6.65 -13.85 21.99
C ALA A 37 6.65 -15.18 22.74
N ILE A 38 7.24 -16.24 22.18
CA ILE A 38 7.36 -17.54 22.83
C ILE A 38 8.64 -17.56 23.68
N PRO A 39 8.56 -17.68 25.02
CA PRO A 39 9.74 -17.85 25.86
C PRO A 39 10.47 -19.15 25.50
N GLU A 40 11.81 -19.13 25.49
CA GLU A 40 12.71 -20.23 25.04
C GLU A 40 12.74 -20.50 23.53
N ALA A 41 12.14 -19.65 22.69
CA ALA A 41 12.30 -19.77 21.25
C ALA A 41 13.76 -19.47 20.84
N ASN A 42 14.45 -20.47 20.27
CA ASN A 42 15.77 -20.30 19.65
C ASN A 42 15.62 -19.60 18.30
N VAL A 43 15.38 -18.28 18.35
CA VAL A 43 15.33 -17.43 17.16
C VAL A 43 16.69 -16.78 17.02
N ASP A 44 17.49 -17.22 16.06
CA ASP A 44 18.75 -16.56 15.74
C ASP A 44 18.48 -15.33 14.88
N VAL A 45 18.74 -14.16 15.46
CA VAL A 45 18.61 -12.87 14.78
C VAL A 45 19.99 -12.24 14.74
N PHE A 46 20.60 -12.25 13.55
CA PHE A 46 21.95 -11.74 13.29
C PHE A 46 23.04 -12.33 14.21
N GLY A 47 22.98 -13.63 14.51
CA GLY A 47 23.96 -14.31 15.37
C GLY A 47 23.69 -14.15 16.87
N SER A 48 22.52 -13.63 17.24
CA SER A 48 22.06 -13.55 18.63
C SER A 48 20.78 -14.39 18.80
N ALA A 49 20.88 -15.47 19.58
CA ALA A 49 19.75 -16.35 19.91
C ALA A 49 18.94 -15.78 21.08
N ASN A 50 18.42 -14.54 20.93
CA ASN A 50 17.60 -13.89 21.94
C ASN A 50 16.19 -13.61 21.41
N PRO A 51 15.12 -14.15 22.04
CA PRO A 51 13.73 -13.97 21.58
C PRO A 51 13.30 -12.49 21.59
N THR A 52 13.85 -11.69 22.50
CA THR A 52 13.62 -10.23 22.56
C THR A 52 14.06 -9.51 21.28
N ASN A 53 15.15 -9.94 20.65
CA ASN A 53 15.66 -9.33 19.41
C ASN A 53 14.75 -9.66 18.22
N ALA A 54 14.23 -10.89 18.16
CA ALA A 54 13.23 -11.29 17.17
C ALA A 54 11.93 -10.51 17.33
N PHE A 55 11.49 -10.30 18.57
CA PHE A 55 10.29 -9.52 18.86
C PHE A 55 10.44 -8.05 18.45
N LEU A 56 11.57 -7.41 18.79
CA LEU A 56 11.84 -6.01 18.41
C LEU A 56 11.98 -5.84 16.90
N LEU A 57 12.70 -6.75 16.22
CA LEU A 57 12.86 -6.72 14.77
C LEU A 57 11.52 -6.92 14.07
N GLY A 58 10.78 -7.95 14.46
CA GLY A 58 9.44 -8.25 13.93
C GLY A 58 8.49 -7.08 14.14
N GLY A 59 8.45 -6.54 15.36
CA GLY A 59 7.59 -5.40 15.71
C GLY A 59 7.93 -4.15 14.92
N GLY A 60 9.22 -3.85 14.75
CA GLY A 60 9.67 -2.74 13.91
C GLY A 60 9.24 -2.90 12.46
N ILE A 61 9.51 -4.07 11.85
CA ILE A 61 9.13 -4.37 10.46
C ILE A 61 7.61 -4.29 10.27
N LEU A 62 6.83 -4.83 11.22
CA LEU A 62 5.37 -4.81 11.18
C LEU A 62 4.86 -3.36 11.22
N CYS A 63 5.43 -2.52 12.07
CA CYS A 63 5.04 -1.12 12.20
C CYS A 63 5.34 -0.31 10.93
N LEU A 64 6.54 -0.45 10.36
CA LEU A 64 6.92 0.17 9.08
C LEU A 64 6.03 -0.32 7.92
N SER A 65 5.73 -1.61 7.90
CA SER A 65 4.86 -2.24 6.92
C SER A 65 3.43 -1.69 6.98
N MET A 66 2.91 -1.47 8.18
CA MET A 66 1.58 -0.91 8.38
C MET A 66 1.48 0.52 7.82
N ILE A 67 2.53 1.34 8.02
CA ILE A 67 2.62 2.68 7.41
C ILE A 67 2.68 2.56 5.88
N GLY A 68 3.50 1.64 5.36
CA GLY A 68 3.65 1.41 3.92
C GLY A 68 2.36 0.98 3.22
N VAL A 69 1.48 0.23 3.91
CA VAL A 69 0.16 -0.17 3.40
C VAL A 69 -0.87 0.97 3.51
N VAL A 70 -0.78 1.82 4.52
CA VAL A 70 -1.69 2.97 4.68
C VAL A 70 -1.54 3.97 3.53
N ILE A 71 -0.32 4.19 3.01
CA ILE A 71 -0.07 5.14 1.92
C ILE A 71 -0.89 4.84 0.64
N PRO A 72 -0.83 3.64 0.04
CA PRO A 72 -1.63 3.31 -1.14
C PRO A 72 -3.13 3.27 -0.84
N ILE A 73 -3.54 2.95 0.40
CA ILE A 73 -4.95 3.05 0.81
C ILE A 73 -5.42 4.50 0.75
N LEU A 74 -4.64 5.45 1.30
CA LEU A 74 -4.97 6.87 1.24
C LEU A 74 -5.00 7.39 -0.20
N ILE A 75 -3.98 7.08 -1.01
CA ILE A 75 -3.93 7.49 -2.42
C ILE A 75 -5.10 6.89 -3.20
N GLY A 76 -5.42 5.62 -2.96
CA GLY A 76 -6.56 4.94 -3.56
C GLY A 76 -7.87 5.60 -3.13
N PHE A 77 -8.03 5.88 -1.85
CA PHE A 77 -9.21 6.54 -1.32
C PHE A 77 -9.40 7.95 -1.91
N PHE A 78 -8.35 8.77 -1.98
CA PHE A 78 -8.40 10.09 -2.60
C PHE A 78 -8.55 10.03 -4.13
N THR A 79 -8.04 9.00 -4.79
CA THR A 79 -8.20 8.78 -6.25
C THR A 79 -9.59 8.26 -6.60
N LEU A 80 -10.15 7.35 -5.80
CA LEU A 80 -11.49 6.76 -6.02
C LEU A 80 -12.61 7.66 -5.50
N ARG A 81 -12.38 8.47 -4.45
CA ARG A 81 -13.29 9.55 -4.05
C ARG A 81 -13.20 10.72 -5.03
N LYS A 82 -13.82 10.55 -6.19
CA LYS A 82 -14.30 11.72 -6.95
C LYS A 82 -15.51 12.32 -6.21
N PRO A 83 -15.56 13.62 -5.88
CA PRO A 83 -16.84 14.31 -6.01
C PRO A 83 -17.27 14.16 -7.47
N LYS A 84 -18.56 13.90 -7.71
CA LYS A 84 -19.17 13.68 -9.04
C LYS A 84 -18.89 14.85 -10.00
N VAL A 85 -17.70 14.96 -10.60
CA VAL A 85 -17.40 15.95 -11.63
C VAL A 85 -16.51 15.29 -12.69
N LYS A 86 -17.17 14.53 -13.55
CA LYS A 86 -16.90 14.43 -14.99
C LYS A 86 -17.98 13.55 -15.59
N ALA A 87 -19.17 14.13 -15.68
CA ALA A 87 -20.24 13.72 -16.58
C ALA A 87 -20.24 14.62 -17.85
N GLU A 88 -19.11 15.26 -18.17
CA GLU A 88 -19.07 16.35 -19.16
C GLU A 88 -18.14 16.08 -20.36
N SER A 89 -17.38 14.98 -20.38
CA SER A 89 -16.60 14.61 -21.57
C SER A 89 -17.26 13.54 -22.45
N ASP A 90 -18.49 13.09 -22.11
CA ASP A 90 -19.28 12.14 -22.91
C ASP A 90 -20.44 12.82 -23.67
N LEU A 91 -20.59 14.16 -23.59
CA LEU A 91 -21.69 14.91 -24.23
C LEU A 91 -21.22 15.99 -25.22
N LEU A 92 -19.91 16.14 -25.46
CA LEU A 92 -19.37 17.15 -26.40
C LEU A 92 -18.71 16.54 -27.65
N ASP A 93 -18.92 15.25 -27.90
CA ASP A 93 -18.42 14.53 -29.08
C ASP A 93 -19.59 13.92 -29.91
N GLU A 94 -20.78 14.53 -29.85
CA GLU A 94 -21.85 14.20 -30.80
C GLU A 94 -21.71 15.11 -32.04
N PRO A 95 -21.32 14.56 -33.20
CA PRO A 95 -21.21 15.34 -34.44
C PRO A 95 -22.61 15.81 -34.87
N ILE A 96 -22.81 17.12 -34.89
CA ILE A 96 -24.03 17.75 -35.40
C ILE A 96 -24.15 17.40 -36.89
N PRO A 97 -25.25 16.77 -37.36
CA PRO A 97 -25.41 16.51 -38.78
C PRO A 97 -25.53 17.86 -39.52
N PRO A 98 -24.83 18.04 -40.65
CA PRO A 98 -24.99 19.24 -41.46
C PRO A 98 -26.44 19.32 -41.94
N ALA A 99 -27.11 20.42 -41.60
CA ALA A 99 -28.37 20.78 -42.22
C ALA A 99 -28.13 21.11 -43.70
N GLU A 100 -29.06 20.68 -44.54
CA GLU A 100 -29.08 20.73 -46.01
C GLU A 100 -28.56 22.01 -46.65
#